data_AF-A0A9X9A555-F1
#
_entry.id   AF-A0A9X9A555-F1
#
_cell.length_a   1.000
_cell.length_b   1.000
_cell.length_c   1.000
_cell.angle_alpha   90.00
_cell.angle_beta   90.00
_cell.angle_gamma   90.00
#
_symmetry.space_group_name_H-M   'P 1'
#
loop_
_entity.id
_entity.type
_entity.pdbx_description
1 polymer ?
#
loop_
_entity_poly.entity_id
_entity_poly.type
_entity_poly.pdbx_seq_one_letter_code
_entity_poly.pdbx_strand_id
1 'polypeptide(L)'
;MHKGNLEEEVANQVSKLKIQKLGIEDNNMTLQQFKKLQKYIHIEMVPVCEIIEDIRLIKDTSEIETMKIAATIADEAFHHIVTFLKPGISETDVRDELEFFMRKKGATSSSFQIIVASGVRSSLPHGVASNKIIERGDIVTLDFGALYDGYCSDITRTVAIGEPSEEFQKIYNVVRE
;
A
#
# COMPACT_ATOMS: atom_id res chain seq x y z
N MET A 1 7.05 -16.77 -25.32
CA MET A 1 8.38 -16.10 -25.32
C MET A 1 8.33 -14.97 -26.32
N HIS A 2 8.44 -13.71 -25.87
CA HIS A 2 8.57 -12.58 -26.79
C HIS A 2 9.86 -12.73 -27.60
N LYS A 3 9.75 -12.66 -28.93
CA LYS A 3 10.86 -12.89 -29.87
C LYS A 3 11.56 -11.62 -30.36
N GLY A 4 11.26 -10.46 -29.77
CA GLY A 4 11.79 -9.16 -30.22
C GLY A 4 12.44 -8.36 -29.09
N ASN A 5 13.41 -7.53 -29.47
CA ASN A 5 13.99 -6.50 -28.61
C ASN A 5 12.94 -5.39 -28.39
N LEU A 6 12.58 -5.14 -27.12
CA LEU A 6 11.49 -4.22 -26.78
C LEU A 6 11.83 -2.78 -27.22
N GLU A 7 13.06 -2.35 -27.02
CA GLU A 7 13.53 -1.01 -27.35
C GLU A 7 13.50 -0.76 -28.87
N GLU A 8 13.82 -1.78 -29.67
CA GLU A 8 13.70 -1.75 -31.13
C GLU A 8 12.24 -1.65 -31.57
N GLU A 9 11.34 -2.40 -30.93
CA GLU A 9 9.92 -2.34 -31.24
C GLU A 9 9.30 -0.97 -30.90
N VAL A 10 9.68 -0.37 -29.77
CA VAL A 10 9.26 1.00 -29.43
C VAL A 10 9.73 1.99 -30.51
N ALA A 11 10.98 1.87 -30.98
CA ALA A 11 11.48 2.72 -32.06
C ALA A 11 10.73 2.52 -33.39
N ASN A 12 10.37 1.28 -33.72
CA ASN A 12 9.53 0.97 -34.88
C ASN A 12 8.16 1.66 -34.78
N GLN A 13 7.52 1.61 -33.62
CA GLN A 13 6.24 2.29 -33.40
C GLN A 13 6.36 3.81 -33.45
N VAL A 14 7.41 4.39 -32.88
CA VAL A 14 7.72 5.83 -32.96
C VAL A 14 7.81 6.29 -34.41
N SER A 15 8.54 5.55 -35.25
CA SER A 15 8.68 5.82 -36.68
C SER A 15 7.34 5.67 -37.41
N LYS A 16 6.62 4.56 -37.19
CA LYS A 16 5.33 4.26 -37.81
C LYS A 16 4.26 5.30 -37.50
N LEU A 17 4.20 5.77 -36.25
CA LEU A 17 3.29 6.81 -35.78
C LEU A 17 3.76 8.23 -36.12
N LYS A 18 4.95 8.38 -36.73
CA LYS A 18 5.57 9.65 -37.13
C LYS A 18 5.72 10.64 -35.96
N ILE A 19 5.97 10.12 -34.76
CA ILE A 19 6.19 10.93 -33.54
C ILE A 19 7.45 11.79 -33.74
N GLN A 20 7.34 13.08 -33.41
CA GLN A 20 8.46 14.03 -33.55
C GLN A 20 9.18 14.30 -32.23
N LYS A 21 8.44 14.24 -31.12
CA LYS A 21 8.95 14.35 -29.74
C LYS A 21 8.28 13.27 -28.90
N LEU A 22 9.08 12.49 -28.18
CA LEU A 22 8.58 11.41 -27.35
C LEU A 22 8.66 11.81 -25.86
N GLY A 23 7.51 11.89 -25.19
CA GLY A 23 7.46 12.08 -23.75
C GLY A 23 8.01 10.86 -23.01
N ILE A 24 8.78 11.06 -21.94
CA ILE A 24 9.24 10.00 -21.03
C ILE A 24 8.90 10.35 -19.58
N GLU A 25 8.39 9.38 -18.83
CA GLU A 25 8.17 9.52 -17.39
C GLU A 25 9.49 9.29 -16.65
N ASP A 26 10.25 10.37 -16.41
CA ASP A 26 11.61 10.30 -15.87
C ASP A 26 11.67 9.88 -14.39
N ASN A 27 10.61 10.11 -13.64
CA ASN A 27 10.44 9.59 -12.27
C ASN A 27 10.37 8.05 -12.20
N ASN A 28 9.91 7.40 -13.26
CA ASN A 28 9.69 5.95 -13.30
C ASN A 28 10.67 5.21 -14.24
N MET A 29 11.41 5.94 -15.07
CA MET A 29 12.40 5.38 -15.99
C MET A 29 13.81 5.45 -15.41
N THR A 30 14.46 4.29 -15.28
CA THR A 30 15.88 4.26 -14.88
C THR A 30 16.79 4.84 -15.97
N LEU A 31 17.91 5.42 -15.56
CA LEU A 31 18.95 5.88 -16.50
C LEU A 31 19.42 4.78 -17.46
N GLN A 32 19.41 3.51 -17.02
CA GLN A 32 19.79 2.39 -17.87
C GLN A 32 18.76 2.16 -18.99
N GLN A 33 17.45 2.17 -18.67
CA GLN A 33 16.38 2.02 -19.67
C GLN A 33 16.43 3.16 -20.69
N PHE A 34 16.58 4.40 -20.21
CA PHE A 34 16.71 5.57 -21.08
C PHE A 34 17.88 5.44 -22.07
N LYS A 35 19.07 5.05 -21.57
CA LYS A 35 20.25 4.83 -22.42
C LYS A 35 20.07 3.72 -23.45
N LYS A 36 19.27 2.69 -23.16
CA LYS A 36 18.96 1.63 -24.14
C LYS A 36 18.04 2.16 -25.24
N LEU A 37 16.99 2.91 -24.88
CA LEU A 37 16.08 3.53 -25.83
C LEU A 37 16.79 4.53 -26.75
N GLN A 38 17.72 5.34 -26.22
CA GLN A 38 18.53 6.29 -27.00
C GLN A 38 19.36 5.64 -28.13
N LYS A 39 19.64 4.34 -28.06
CA LYS A 39 20.36 3.64 -29.14
C LYS A 39 19.50 3.45 -30.39
N TYR A 40 18.18 3.40 -30.24
CA TYR A 40 17.24 3.11 -31.32
C TYR A 40 16.36 4.31 -31.68
N ILE A 41 16.12 5.22 -30.72
CA ILE A 41 15.27 6.40 -30.88
C ILE A 41 16.17 7.64 -30.99
N HIS A 42 16.16 8.28 -32.15
CA HIS A 42 17.00 9.45 -32.46
C HIS A 42 16.24 10.79 -32.45
N ILE A 43 14.93 10.75 -32.22
CA ILE A 43 14.12 11.96 -32.02
C ILE A 43 14.32 12.51 -30.60
N GLU A 44 13.86 13.75 -30.38
CA GLU A 44 13.90 14.37 -29.05
C GLU A 44 13.03 13.58 -28.07
N MET A 45 13.64 13.10 -26.98
CA MET A 45 12.94 12.54 -25.84
C MET A 45 12.82 13.60 -24.76
N VAL A 46 11.60 13.95 -24.41
CA VAL A 46 11.26 15.06 -23.52
C VAL A 46 10.79 14.47 -22.18
N PRO A 47 11.49 14.73 -21.06
CA PRO A 47 10.99 14.40 -19.75
C PRO A 47 9.63 15.07 -19.51
N VAL A 48 8.65 14.27 -19.09
CA VAL A 48 7.34 14.75 -18.66
C VAL A 48 7.14 14.39 -17.20
N CYS A 49 6.74 15.37 -16.40
CA CYS A 49 6.46 15.20 -14.97
C CYS A 49 4.95 15.30 -14.75
N GLU A 50 4.43 14.46 -13.85
CA GLU A 50 3.11 14.61 -13.21
C GLU A 50 1.87 14.50 -14.14
N ILE A 51 2.03 14.27 -15.45
CA ILE A 51 0.89 14.16 -16.38
C ILE A 51 -0.04 13.00 -15.99
N ILE A 52 0.52 11.84 -15.69
CA ILE A 52 -0.26 10.66 -15.34
C ILE A 52 -0.76 10.75 -13.89
N GLU A 53 0.04 11.33 -13.00
CA GLU A 53 -0.29 11.58 -11.61
C GLU A 53 -1.48 12.53 -11.47
N ASP A 54 -1.53 13.61 -12.25
CA ASP A 54 -2.64 14.57 -12.28
C ASP A 54 -3.95 13.92 -12.73
N ILE A 55 -3.89 13.05 -13.74
CA ILE A 55 -5.06 12.28 -14.20
C ILE A 55 -5.51 11.32 -13.10
N ARG A 56 -4.57 10.59 -12.48
CA ARG A 56 -4.86 9.65 -11.39
C ARG A 56 -5.29 10.33 -10.09
N LEU A 57 -5.08 11.63 -9.94
CA LEU A 57 -5.43 12.37 -8.72
C LEU A 57 -6.94 12.35 -8.49
N ILE A 58 -7.71 12.61 -9.55
CA ILE A 58 -9.18 12.66 -9.54
C ILE A 58 -9.73 11.30 -9.97
N LYS A 59 -10.28 10.56 -9.01
CA LYS A 59 -10.81 9.21 -9.26
C LYS A 59 -12.16 9.31 -9.94
N ASP A 60 -12.39 8.46 -10.94
CA ASP A 60 -13.70 8.24 -11.50
C ASP A 60 -14.58 7.38 -10.56
N THR A 61 -15.87 7.28 -10.90
CA THR A 61 -16.84 6.53 -10.10
C THR A 61 -16.45 5.05 -9.94
N SER A 62 -15.92 4.42 -10.99
CA SER A 62 -15.55 3.00 -10.95
C SER A 62 -14.36 2.76 -10.02
N GLU A 63 -13.36 3.66 -10.05
CA GLU A 63 -12.21 3.63 -9.14
C GLU A 63 -12.65 3.79 -7.69
N ILE A 64 -13.57 4.73 -7.42
CA ILE A 64 -14.11 4.95 -6.07
C ILE A 64 -14.86 3.71 -5.56
N GLU A 65 -15.68 3.07 -6.40
CA GLU A 65 -16.38 1.84 -6.01
C GLU A 65 -15.39 0.70 -5.71
N THR A 66 -14.32 0.55 -6.49
CA THR A 66 -13.25 -0.42 -6.20
C THR A 66 -12.54 -0.11 -4.89
N MET A 67 -12.23 1.16 -4.61
CA MET A 67 -11.64 1.60 -3.34
C MET A 67 -12.56 1.31 -2.14
N LYS A 68 -13.89 1.47 -2.29
CA LYS A 68 -14.86 1.12 -1.24
C LYS A 68 -14.87 -0.38 -0.94
N ILE A 69 -14.71 -1.23 -1.96
CA ILE A 69 -14.57 -2.67 -1.76
C ILE A 69 -13.28 -2.98 -1.01
N ALA A 70 -12.15 -2.37 -1.38
CA ALA A 70 -10.88 -2.51 -0.65
C ALA A 70 -11.02 -2.09 0.82
N ALA A 71 -11.74 -1.00 1.10
CA ALA A 71 -12.01 -0.53 2.46
C ALA A 71 -12.90 -1.52 3.23
N THR A 72 -13.95 -2.05 2.59
CA THR A 72 -14.83 -3.06 3.19
C THR A 72 -14.08 -4.32 3.59
N ILE A 73 -13.14 -4.80 2.76
CA ILE A 73 -12.30 -5.95 3.10
C ILE A 73 -11.44 -5.67 4.34
N ALA A 74 -10.84 -4.47 4.43
CA ALA A 74 -10.04 -4.07 5.58
C ALA A 74 -10.89 -3.91 6.85
N ASP A 75 -12.10 -3.35 6.74
CA ASP A 75 -13.05 -3.26 7.85
C ASP A 75 -13.47 -4.65 8.35
N GLU A 76 -13.80 -5.58 7.46
CA GLU A 76 -14.11 -6.96 7.84
C GLU A 76 -12.91 -7.64 8.53
N ALA A 77 -11.69 -7.39 8.04
CA ALA A 77 -10.47 -7.88 8.68
C ALA A 77 -10.25 -7.27 10.07
N PHE A 78 -10.60 -5.99 10.28
CA PHE A 78 -10.57 -5.36 11.60
C PHE A 78 -11.54 -6.04 12.58
N HIS A 79 -12.79 -6.28 12.16
CA HIS A 79 -13.77 -6.96 13.00
C HIS A 79 -13.30 -8.37 13.39
N HIS A 80 -12.65 -9.07 12.45
CA HIS A 80 -12.07 -10.38 12.70
C HIS A 80 -10.88 -10.32 13.67
N ILE A 81 -9.91 -9.45 13.43
CA ILE A 81 -8.66 -9.43 14.19
C ILE A 81 -8.85 -9.05 15.66
N VAL A 82 -9.86 -8.22 15.97
CA VAL A 82 -10.22 -7.88 17.35
C VAL A 82 -10.64 -9.13 18.15
N THR A 83 -11.20 -10.15 17.49
CA THR A 83 -11.54 -11.43 18.14
C THR A 83 -10.34 -12.38 18.29
N PHE A 84 -9.29 -12.17 17.49
CA PHE A 84 -8.06 -12.97 17.50
C PHE A 84 -7.05 -12.46 18.53
N LEU A 85 -7.03 -11.15 18.77
CA LEU A 85 -6.12 -10.49 19.71
C LEU A 85 -6.29 -11.01 21.14
N LYS A 86 -5.18 -11.44 21.73
CA LYS A 86 -5.09 -11.91 23.12
C LYS A 86 -3.65 -11.85 23.62
N PRO A 87 -3.42 -11.79 24.94
CA PRO A 87 -2.07 -11.94 25.48
C PRO A 87 -1.43 -13.26 25.05
N GLY A 88 -0.12 -13.22 24.76
CA GLY A 88 0.68 -14.42 24.45
C GLY A 88 0.87 -14.72 22.96
N ILE A 89 0.20 -13.99 22.05
CA ILE A 89 0.50 -14.04 20.61
C ILE A 89 1.50 -12.94 20.23
N SER A 90 2.26 -13.14 19.16
CA SER A 90 3.18 -12.13 18.66
C SER A 90 2.50 -11.11 17.73
N GLU A 91 3.12 -9.94 17.54
CA GLU A 91 2.68 -8.98 16.51
C GLU A 91 2.71 -9.61 15.10
N THR A 92 3.71 -10.47 14.82
CA THR A 92 3.80 -11.28 13.59
C THR A 92 2.59 -12.20 13.40
N ASP A 93 2.09 -12.85 14.45
CA ASP A 93 0.90 -13.73 14.34
C ASP A 93 -0.34 -12.92 13.92
N VAL A 94 -0.49 -11.72 14.48
CA VAL A 94 -1.59 -10.79 14.15
C VAL A 94 -1.47 -10.32 12.70
N ARG A 95 -0.27 -9.96 12.26
CA ARG A 95 0.03 -9.59 10.88
C ARG A 95 -0.39 -10.68 9.89
N ASP A 96 0.02 -11.92 10.16
CA ASP A 96 -0.23 -13.05 9.27
C ASP A 96 -1.72 -13.41 9.21
N GLU A 97 -2.43 -13.29 10.33
CA GLU A 97 -3.89 -13.47 10.36
C GLU A 97 -4.63 -12.39 9.57
N LEU A 98 -4.21 -11.11 9.68
CA LEU A 98 -4.74 -10.02 8.86
C LEU A 98 -4.54 -10.27 7.36
N GLU A 99 -3.30 -10.62 6.96
CA GLU A 99 -2.95 -10.94 5.58
C GLU A 99 -3.79 -12.11 5.04
N PHE A 100 -3.89 -13.19 5.81
CA PHE A 100 -4.67 -14.37 5.46
C PHE A 100 -6.16 -14.03 5.29
N PHE A 101 -6.74 -13.32 6.26
CA PHE A 101 -8.16 -12.99 6.25
C PHE A 101 -8.51 -12.07 5.08
N MET A 102 -7.72 -11.01 4.83
CA MET A 102 -7.95 -10.11 3.70
C MET A 102 -7.88 -10.85 2.36
N ARG A 103 -6.90 -11.74 2.18
CA ARG A 103 -6.81 -12.59 0.97
C ARG A 103 -8.02 -13.49 0.81
N LYS A 104 -8.48 -14.11 1.91
CA LYS A 104 -9.70 -14.94 1.91
C LYS A 104 -10.95 -14.15 1.52
N LYS A 105 -10.97 -12.84 1.78
CA LYS A 105 -12.05 -11.92 1.41
C LYS A 105 -11.92 -11.32 0.00
N GLY A 106 -10.88 -11.72 -0.75
CA GLY A 106 -10.72 -11.35 -2.15
C GLY A 106 -9.63 -10.31 -2.42
N ALA A 107 -8.88 -9.86 -1.40
CA ALA A 107 -7.72 -9.02 -1.62
C ALA A 107 -6.61 -9.81 -2.34
N THR A 108 -5.86 -9.14 -3.21
CA THR A 108 -4.64 -9.67 -3.81
C THR A 108 -3.55 -9.86 -2.75
N SER A 109 -3.46 -8.92 -1.82
CA SER A 109 -2.52 -8.88 -0.69
C SER A 109 -2.92 -7.77 0.27
N SER A 110 -2.16 -7.56 1.35
CA SER A 110 -2.08 -6.23 1.95
C SER A 110 -1.57 -5.17 0.96
N SER A 111 -1.97 -3.92 1.14
CA SER A 111 -1.53 -2.78 0.32
C SER A 111 -0.12 -2.29 0.67
N PHE A 112 0.39 -2.61 1.85
CA PHE A 112 1.72 -2.26 2.34
C PHE A 112 2.17 -3.21 3.46
N GLN A 113 3.38 -3.03 3.99
CA GLN A 113 3.85 -3.80 5.14
C GLN A 113 3.03 -3.46 6.39
N ILE A 114 2.16 -4.38 6.78
CA ILE A 114 1.28 -4.25 7.95
C ILE A 114 2.08 -3.90 9.22
N ILE A 115 1.60 -2.89 9.92
CA ILE A 115 2.10 -2.46 11.23
C ILE A 115 1.20 -3.07 12.30
N VAL A 116 1.83 -3.77 13.24
CA VAL A 116 1.24 -4.19 14.49
C VAL A 116 2.23 -3.78 15.56
N ALA A 117 1.91 -2.73 16.32
CA ALA A 117 2.83 -2.12 17.27
C ALA A 117 2.20 -2.11 18.66
N SER A 118 2.74 -2.96 19.54
CA SER A 118 2.17 -3.25 20.87
C SER A 118 3.00 -2.71 22.04
N GLY A 119 2.31 -2.27 23.09
CA GLY A 119 2.94 -1.72 24.31
C GLY A 119 3.75 -0.47 23.98
N VAL A 120 5.01 -0.41 24.44
CA VAL A 120 5.93 0.71 24.13
C VAL A 120 6.09 0.92 22.62
N ARG A 121 6.01 -0.15 21.81
CA ARG A 121 6.13 -0.05 20.35
C ARG A 121 4.99 0.74 19.71
N SER A 122 3.82 0.86 20.37
CA SER A 122 2.71 1.69 19.86
C SER A 122 3.08 3.17 19.70
N SER A 123 4.19 3.62 20.31
CA SER A 123 4.76 4.96 20.11
C SER A 123 5.62 5.10 18.85
N LEU A 124 5.86 4.02 18.09
CA LEU A 124 6.65 4.01 16.86
C LEU A 124 5.73 4.19 15.64
N PRO A 125 5.79 5.32 14.92
CA PRO A 125 4.88 5.56 13.78
C PRO A 125 5.02 4.56 12.64
N HIS A 126 6.23 4.01 12.44
CA HIS A 126 6.53 3.01 11.42
C HIS A 126 6.86 1.65 12.05
N GLY A 127 6.15 1.29 13.13
CA GLY A 127 6.41 0.13 13.96
C GLY A 127 5.99 -1.21 13.33
N VAL A 128 6.50 -1.55 12.14
CA VAL A 128 6.22 -2.82 11.43
C VAL A 128 6.22 -4.00 12.40
N ALA A 129 5.27 -4.91 12.22
CA ALA A 129 5.03 -6.04 13.11
C ALA A 129 6.33 -6.82 13.41
N SER A 130 6.58 -7.09 14.68
CA SER A 130 7.78 -7.78 15.15
C SER A 130 7.47 -9.08 15.90
N ASN A 131 8.51 -9.75 16.40
CA ASN A 131 8.32 -10.93 17.25
C ASN A 131 7.99 -10.58 18.72
N LYS A 132 7.69 -9.30 19.03
CA LYS A 132 7.23 -8.91 20.38
C LYS A 132 5.93 -9.67 20.69
N ILE A 133 5.88 -10.25 21.88
CA ILE A 133 4.65 -10.85 22.43
C ILE A 133 3.75 -9.75 22.98
N ILE A 134 2.46 -9.84 22.63
CA ILE A 134 1.42 -8.95 23.14
C ILE A 134 1.07 -9.36 24.57
N GLU A 135 1.02 -8.38 25.46
CA GLU A 135 0.78 -8.57 26.89
C GLU A 135 -0.55 -7.94 27.33
N ARG A 136 -1.08 -8.37 28.48
CA ARG A 136 -2.22 -7.68 29.09
C ARG A 136 -1.79 -6.28 29.54
N GLY A 137 -2.59 -5.27 29.20
CA GLY A 137 -2.30 -3.85 29.42
C GLY A 137 -1.64 -3.17 28.21
N ASP A 138 -1.24 -3.94 27.18
CA ASP A 138 -0.69 -3.34 25.97
C ASP A 138 -1.76 -2.56 25.21
N ILE A 139 -1.32 -1.42 24.68
CA ILE A 139 -1.97 -0.74 23.58
C ILE A 139 -1.40 -1.30 22.28
N VAL A 140 -2.28 -1.60 21.32
CA VAL A 140 -1.90 -2.19 20.03
C VAL A 140 -2.40 -1.29 18.92
N THR A 141 -1.48 -0.68 18.19
CA THR A 141 -1.77 0.04 16.94
C THR A 141 -1.69 -0.94 15.78
N LEU A 142 -2.77 -1.02 15.02
CA LEU A 142 -2.91 -1.83 13.81
C LEU A 142 -3.00 -0.87 12.63
N ASP A 143 -2.04 -0.94 11.71
CA ASP A 143 -2.07 -0.19 10.45
C ASP A 143 -1.96 -1.16 9.29
N PHE A 144 -2.99 -1.22 8.46
CA PHE A 144 -3.07 -2.16 7.36
C PHE A 144 -4.07 -1.69 6.32
N GLY A 145 -4.04 -2.33 5.17
CA GLY A 145 -5.03 -2.11 4.12
C GLY A 145 -5.02 -3.26 3.13
N ALA A 146 -6.06 -3.32 2.31
CA ALA A 146 -6.23 -4.34 1.29
C ALA A 146 -5.86 -3.78 -0.08
N LEU A 147 -5.13 -4.57 -0.88
CA LEU A 147 -4.98 -4.36 -2.32
C LEU A 147 -6.07 -5.14 -3.05
N TYR A 148 -7.01 -4.44 -3.68
CA TYR A 148 -8.12 -5.03 -4.42
C TYR A 148 -8.21 -4.41 -5.83
N ASP A 149 -8.14 -5.26 -6.85
CA ASP A 149 -8.22 -4.88 -8.27
C ASP A 149 -7.35 -3.65 -8.65
N GLY A 150 -6.13 -3.59 -8.11
CA GLY A 150 -5.19 -2.50 -8.36
C GLY A 150 -5.34 -1.26 -7.47
N TYR A 151 -6.37 -1.18 -6.61
CA TYR A 151 -6.59 -0.08 -5.67
C TYR A 151 -6.33 -0.51 -4.23
N CYS A 152 -5.81 0.45 -3.44
CA CYS A 152 -5.45 0.23 -2.04
C CYS A 152 -6.50 0.87 -1.13
N SER A 153 -6.85 0.16 -0.05
CA SER A 153 -7.31 0.79 1.18
C SER A 153 -6.15 0.99 2.16
N ASP A 154 -6.41 1.80 3.19
CA ASP A 154 -5.49 2.09 4.29
C ASP A 154 -6.32 2.47 5.52
N ILE A 155 -6.14 1.74 6.62
CA ILE A 155 -6.84 1.96 7.88
C ILE A 155 -5.92 1.71 9.07
N THR A 156 -5.89 2.70 9.96
CA THR A 156 -5.25 2.56 11.27
C THR A 156 -6.30 2.53 12.39
N ARG A 157 -6.18 1.56 13.30
CA ARG A 157 -6.98 1.50 14.54
C ARG A 157 -6.09 1.10 15.71
N THR A 158 -6.31 1.72 16.86
CA THR A 158 -5.62 1.38 18.11
C THR A 158 -6.59 0.78 19.11
N VAL A 159 -6.21 -0.36 19.68
CA VAL A 159 -7.01 -1.12 20.66
C VAL A 159 -6.21 -1.40 21.93
N ALA A 160 -6.89 -1.71 23.03
CA ALA A 160 -6.27 -2.06 24.30
C ALA A 160 -6.50 -3.55 24.63
N ILE A 161 -5.47 -4.21 25.17
CA ILE A 161 -5.56 -5.59 25.64
C ILE A 161 -5.93 -5.60 27.12
N GLY A 162 -7.22 -5.54 27.41
CA GLY A 162 -7.75 -5.30 28.76
C GLY A 162 -8.11 -3.83 28.98
N GLU A 163 -8.17 -3.41 30.24
CA GLU A 163 -8.54 -2.04 30.61
C GLU A 163 -7.36 -1.07 30.36
N PRO A 164 -7.54 -0.03 29.52
CA PRO A 164 -6.50 0.97 29.29
C PRO A 164 -6.40 1.96 30.47
N SER A 165 -5.21 2.53 30.67
CA SER A 165 -5.00 3.57 31.68
C SER A 165 -5.80 4.84 31.37
N GLU A 166 -6.14 5.63 32.40
CA GLU A 166 -6.80 6.93 32.21
C GLU A 166 -5.97 7.88 31.34
N GLU A 167 -4.64 7.82 31.44
CA GLU A 167 -3.73 8.60 30.61
C GLU A 167 -3.86 8.22 29.13
N PHE A 168 -3.87 6.93 28.82
CA PHE A 168 -4.07 6.48 27.45
C PHE A 168 -5.44 6.89 26.91
N GLN A 169 -6.50 6.76 27.72
CA GLN A 169 -7.84 7.19 27.32
C GLN A 169 -7.87 8.69 26.96
N LYS A 170 -7.17 9.53 27.72
CA LYS A 170 -7.02 10.96 27.40
C LYS A 170 -6.33 11.17 26.05
N ILE A 171 -5.18 10.52 25.82
CA ILE A 171 -4.44 10.63 24.56
C ILE A 171 -5.29 10.17 23.38
N TYR A 172 -5.95 9.02 23.52
CA TYR A 172 -6.83 8.46 22.48
C TYR A 172 -7.97 9.43 22.13
N ASN A 173 -8.59 10.05 23.13
CA ASN A 173 -9.67 11.03 22.90
C ASN A 173 -9.15 12.28 22.18
N VAL A 174 -7.96 12.79 22.53
CA VAL A 174 -7.34 13.93 21.83
C VAL A 174 -7.08 13.62 20.34
N VAL A 175 -6.70 12.38 20.01
CA VAL A 175 -6.49 11.97 18.61
C VAL A 175 -7.82 11.81 17.85
N ARG A 176 -8.90 11.48 18.55
CA ARG A 176 -10.22 11.22 17.96
C ARG A 176 -11.04 12.47 17.67
N GLU A 177 -10.84 13.54 18.44
CA GLU A 177 -11.51 14.84 18.29
C GLU A 177 -11.17 15.55 16.98
#